data_AF-A0A433I1K0-F1
#
_entry.id   AF-A0A433I1K0-F1
#
_cell.length_a   1.000
_cell.length_b   1.000
_cell.length_c   1.000
_cell.angle_alpha   90.00
_cell.angle_beta   90.00
_cell.angle_gamma   90.00
#
_symmetry.space_group_name_H-M   'P 1'
#
loop_
_entity.id
_entity.type
_entity.pdbx_description
1 polymer ?
#
loop_
_entity_poly.entity_id
_entity_poly.type
_entity_poly.pdbx_seq_one_letter_code
_entity_poly.pdbx_strand_id
1 'polypeptide(L)'
;MVTATFTLDTYTLTVTKAGAGAATGTVSSSPAGIACGSDCTEGYAPGTLVTLTATAGSGYIFTGWSGAGCSGTDPCAVTMDA
;
A
#
# COMPACT_ATOMS: atom_id res chain seq x y z
N MET A 1 29.83 19.67 24.36
CA MET A 1 29.04 19.85 23.13
C MET A 1 27.79 19.00 23.25
N VAL A 2 26.64 19.52 22.85
CA VAL A 2 25.37 18.79 22.82
C VAL A 2 24.81 18.90 21.42
N THR A 3 24.38 17.76 20.88
CA THR A 3 23.81 17.65 19.54
C THR A 3 22.43 17.03 19.67
N ALA A 4 21.41 17.70 19.14
CA ALA A 4 20.08 17.15 18.97
C ALA A 4 19.95 16.61 17.55
N THR A 5 19.48 15.37 17.41
CA THR A 5 19.24 14.73 16.13
C THR A 5 17.76 14.49 15.96
N PHE A 6 17.21 14.92 14.83
CA PHE A 6 15.82 14.70 14.46
C PHE A 6 15.80 13.78 13.25
N THR A 7 14.94 12.76 13.29
CA THR A 7 14.70 11.85 12.18
C THR A 7 13.24 11.95 11.77
N LEU A 8 12.95 11.71 10.50
CA LEU A 8 11.59 11.57 10.02
C LEU A 8 11.00 10.30 10.63
N ASP A 9 9.86 10.43 11.30
CA ASP A 9 9.08 9.27 11.71
C ASP A 9 8.32 8.76 10.48
N THR A 10 8.52 7.50 10.12
CA THR A 10 7.92 6.91 8.92
C THR A 10 7.23 5.61 9.27
N TYR A 11 6.01 5.45 8.76
CA TYR A 11 5.19 4.26 8.96
C TYR A 11 5.27 3.38 7.74
N THR A 12 5.65 2.12 7.95
CA THR A 12 5.77 1.14 6.88
C THR A 12 4.39 0.58 6.53
N LEU A 13 3.94 0.83 5.30
CA LEU A 13 2.77 0.18 4.72
C LEU A 13 3.20 -1.07 3.97
N THR A 14 2.60 -2.22 4.29
CA THR A 14 2.84 -3.49 3.60
C THR A 14 1.57 -3.95 2.89
N VAL A 15 1.68 -4.22 1.59
CA VAL A 15 0.58 -4.76 0.77
C VAL A 15 0.77 -6.25 0.55
N THR A 16 -0.20 -7.04 0.96
CA THR A 16 -0.20 -8.49 0.74
C THR A 16 -1.23 -8.83 -0.34
N LYS A 17 -0.79 -9.51 -1.40
CA LYS A 17 -1.68 -10.07 -2.42
C LYS A 17 -2.12 -11.48 -2.01
N ALA A 18 -3.42 -11.74 -2.05
CA ALA A 18 -3.99 -13.04 -1.69
C ALA A 18 -5.00 -13.53 -2.76
N GLY A 19 -5.28 -14.84 -2.75
CA GLY A 19 -6.23 -15.47 -3.67
C GLY A 19 -5.62 -15.92 -5.01
N ALA A 20 -6.48 -16.49 -5.86
CA ALA A 20 -6.09 -16.93 -7.20
C ALA A 20 -5.79 -15.70 -8.08
N GLY A 21 -4.64 -15.71 -8.77
CA GLY A 21 -4.17 -14.55 -9.55
C GLY A 21 -3.29 -13.57 -8.77
N ALA A 22 -3.02 -13.80 -7.48
CA ALA A 22 -2.11 -12.96 -6.70
C ALA A 22 -0.68 -12.89 -7.30
N ALA A 23 -0.24 -13.94 -7.99
CA ALA A 23 1.07 -13.98 -8.65
C ALA A 23 1.16 -13.05 -9.87
N THR A 24 0.06 -12.83 -10.58
CA THR A 24 0.00 -12.04 -11.83
C THR A 24 -0.67 -10.68 -11.65
N GLY A 25 -1.40 -10.48 -10.55
CA GLY A 25 -1.95 -9.19 -10.16
C GLY A 25 -0.89 -8.23 -9.65
N THR A 26 -1.17 -6.94 -9.84
CA THR A 26 -0.32 -5.84 -9.38
C THR A 26 -1.11 -4.86 -8.54
N VAL A 27 -0.45 -4.18 -7.61
CA VAL A 27 -1.02 -3.07 -6.85
C VAL A 27 -0.08 -1.88 -6.94
N SER A 28 -0.61 -0.69 -7.18
CA SER A 28 0.15 0.57 -7.20
C SER A 28 -0.40 1.55 -6.18
N SER A 29 0.47 2.37 -5.57
CA SER A 29 0.07 3.46 -4.67
C SER A 29 0.21 4.86 -5.28
N SER A 30 -0.56 5.80 -4.75
CA SER A 30 -0.37 7.24 -4.89
C SER A 30 -0.45 7.90 -3.49
N PRO A 31 0.60 8.53 -2.95
CA PRO A 31 1.92 8.77 -3.57
C PRO A 31 2.66 7.49 -4.00
N ALA A 32 3.52 7.64 -5.01
CA ALA A 32 4.30 6.52 -5.53
C ALA A 32 5.25 5.96 -4.47
N GLY A 33 5.41 4.64 -4.46
CA GLY A 33 6.32 3.92 -3.59
C GLY A 33 5.99 2.43 -3.53
N ILE A 34 4.70 2.09 -3.48
CA ILE A 34 4.26 0.69 -3.65
C ILE A 34 3.97 0.41 -5.13
N ALA A 35 4.68 -0.57 -5.67
CA ALA A 35 4.46 -1.16 -6.99
C ALA A 35 4.52 -2.70 -6.84
N CYS A 36 3.49 -3.23 -6.20
CA CYS A 36 3.39 -4.60 -5.73
C CYS A 36 3.07 -5.57 -6.88
N GLY A 37 4.01 -5.65 -7.82
CA GLY A 37 4.38 -6.83 -8.59
C GLY A 37 5.74 -7.37 -8.14
N SER A 38 6.64 -6.46 -7.72
CA SER A 38 7.97 -6.76 -7.17
C SER A 38 8.24 -6.06 -5.83
N ASP A 39 7.62 -4.92 -5.56
CA ASP A 39 7.82 -4.14 -4.33
C ASP A 39 6.49 -3.80 -3.65
N CYS A 40 6.29 -4.35 -2.47
CA CYS A 40 5.03 -4.30 -1.74
C CYS A 40 5.12 -3.54 -0.41
N THR A 41 6.25 -2.87 -0.14
CA THR A 41 6.50 -2.22 1.14
C THR A 41 7.09 -0.84 0.93
N GLU A 42 6.50 0.18 1.56
CA GLU A 42 7.01 1.55 1.50
C GLU A 42 6.84 2.27 2.84
N GLY A 43 7.78 3.15 3.16
CA GLY A 43 7.71 4.03 4.33
C GLY A 43 7.06 5.37 3.96
N TYR A 44 5.95 5.69 4.63
CA TYR A 44 5.27 6.97 4.45
C TYR A 44 5.37 7.82 5.70
N ALA A 45 5.42 9.15 5.53
CA ALA A 45 5.36 10.07 6.66
C ALA A 45 3.96 10.02 7.31
N PRO A 46 3.84 10.29 8.63
CA PRO A 46 2.55 10.38 9.30
C PRO A 46 1.64 11.42 8.64
N GLY A 47 0.35 11.11 8.57
CA GLY A 47 -0.68 11.92 7.92
C GLY A 47 -0.71 11.80 6.39
N THR A 48 0.12 10.96 5.78
CA THR A 48 0.10 10.73 4.33
C THR A 48 -1.15 9.92 3.96
N LEU A 49 -1.94 10.44 3.01
CA LEU A 49 -3.04 9.69 2.40
C LEU A 49 -2.53 8.87 1.21
N VAL A 50 -2.48 7.55 1.35
CA VAL A 50 -2.02 6.61 0.34
C VAL A 50 -3.22 5.95 -0.34
N THR A 51 -3.38 6.15 -1.64
CA THR A 51 -4.42 5.50 -2.44
C THR A 51 -3.84 4.30 -3.18
N LEU A 52 -4.32 3.10 -2.87
CA LEU A 52 -3.95 1.84 -3.49
C LEU A 52 -4.93 1.46 -4.59
N THR A 53 -4.41 1.09 -5.75
CA THR A 53 -5.18 0.61 -6.91
C THR A 53 -4.69 -0.78 -7.29
N ALA A 54 -5.60 -1.75 -7.38
CA ALA A 54 -5.30 -3.11 -7.80
C ALA A 54 -5.64 -3.30 -9.27
N THR A 55 -4.76 -3.98 -10.00
CA THR A 55 -5.01 -4.46 -11.36
C THR A 55 -4.87 -5.99 -11.36
N ALA A 56 -5.94 -6.69 -11.71
CA ALA A 56 -5.93 -8.14 -11.81
C ALA A 56 -5.09 -8.59 -13.02
N GLY A 57 -4.39 -9.72 -12.87
CA GLY A 57 -3.71 -10.36 -13.98
C GLY A 57 -4.69 -11.04 -14.95
N SER A 58 -4.22 -11.35 -16.16
CA SER A 58 -5.03 -12.02 -17.20
C SER A 58 -5.71 -13.29 -16.69
N GLY A 59 -7.02 -13.41 -16.93
CA GLY A 59 -7.84 -14.57 -16.53
C GLY A 59 -8.35 -14.52 -15.08
N TYR A 60 -8.03 -13.47 -14.32
CA TYR A 60 -8.50 -13.28 -12.95
C TYR A 60 -9.27 -11.97 -12.80
N ILE A 61 -10.05 -11.88 -11.73
CA ILE A 61 -10.76 -10.66 -11.33
C ILE A 61 -10.27 -10.22 -9.95
N PHE A 62 -10.21 -8.91 -9.73
CA PHE A 62 -9.99 -8.36 -8.41
C PHE A 62 -11.30 -8.38 -7.64
N THR A 63 -11.35 -9.14 -6.55
CA THR A 63 -12.58 -9.36 -5.77
C THR A 63 -12.76 -8.36 -4.63
N GLY A 64 -11.72 -7.60 -4.29
CA GLY A 64 -11.80 -6.51 -3.33
C GLY A 64 -10.65 -6.48 -2.32
N TRP A 65 -10.62 -5.38 -1.58
CA TRP A 65 -9.72 -5.13 -0.47
C TRP A 65 -10.28 -5.67 0.83
N SER A 66 -9.38 -5.96 1.77
CA SER A 66 -9.71 -6.26 3.15
C SER A 66 -8.60 -5.76 4.07
N GLY A 67 -8.96 -5.13 5.19
CA GLY A 67 -8.01 -4.61 6.17
C GLY A 67 -7.64 -3.14 5.94
N ALA A 68 -6.93 -2.55 6.91
CA ALA A 68 -6.52 -1.14 6.89
C ALA A 68 -7.68 -0.14 6.62
N GLY A 69 -8.91 -0.50 7.04
CA GLY A 69 -10.11 0.32 6.79
C GLY A 69 -10.68 0.21 5.37
N CYS A 70 -10.06 -0.56 4.48
CA CYS A 70 -10.52 -0.78 3.12
C CYS A 70 -11.41 -2.02 3.01
N SER A 71 -12.49 -1.86 2.25
CA SER A 71 -13.41 -2.94 1.89
C SER A 71 -14.03 -2.67 0.52
N GLY A 72 -14.39 -3.73 -0.20
CA GLY A 72 -14.96 -3.62 -1.56
C GLY A 72 -13.89 -3.50 -2.64
N THR A 73 -14.29 -3.17 -3.86
CA THR A 73 -13.44 -3.19 -5.07
C THR A 73 -12.90 -1.82 -5.48
N ASP A 74 -13.37 -0.74 -4.85
CA ASP A 74 -12.92 0.62 -5.13
C ASP A 74 -11.47 0.84 -4.69
N PRO A 75 -10.76 1.84 -5.22
CA PRO A 75 -9.42 2.19 -4.75
C PRO A 75 -9.38 2.36 -3.22
N CYS A 76 -8.37 1.78 -2.59
CA CYS A 76 -8.25 1.75 -1.14
C CYS A 76 -7.45 2.94 -0.65
N ALA A 77 -8.09 3.87 0.05
CA ALA A 77 -7.42 5.03 0.65
C ALA A 77 -7.05 4.74 2.11
N VAL A 78 -5.75 4.72 2.40
CA VAL A 78 -5.18 4.47 3.73
C VAL A 78 -4.50 5.75 4.19
N THR A 79 -4.92 6.29 5.32
CA THR A 79 -4.19 7.36 5.99
C THR A 79 -3.15 6.73 6.89
N MET A 80 -1.89 7.15 6.74
CA MET A 80 -0.77 6.66 7.52
C MET A 80 -0.74 7.40 8.85
N ASP A 81 -1.49 6.90 9.80
CA ASP A 81 -1.65 7.50 11.12
C ASP A 81 -0.59 6.97 12.10
N ALA A 82 -0.36 7.71 13.18
CA ALA A 82 0.61 7.39 14.21
C ALA A 82 0.13 6.35 15.23
#